data_AF-A0A6S5TZL5-F1
#
_entry.id   AF-A0A6S5TZL5-F1
#
_cell.length_a   1.000
_cell.length_b   1.000
_cell.length_c   1.000
_cell.angle_alpha   90.00
_cell.angle_beta   90.00
_cell.angle_gamma   90.00
#
_symmetry.space_group_name_H-M   'P 1'
#
loop_
_entity.id
_entity.type
_entity.pdbx_description
1 polymer ?
#
loop_
_entity_poly.entity_id
_entity_poly.type
_entity_poly.pdbx_seq_one_letter_code
_entity_poly.pdbx_strand_id
1 'polypeptide(L)'
;MRLSKGPDINEGWLITGAGGTATTFNITFDSQTTNRLHVRIKGTGGDSNRQVEISRNGYLGLYRGDSNVDVLKLEPLEWTENTLTCRIRDHLGHTVKIAYEWQVYLNVQAGEDATFIITRQQ
;
A
#
# COMPACT_ATOMS: atom_id res chain seq x y z
N MET A 1 8.54 5.06 5.29
CA MET A 1 7.86 5.98 4.35
C MET A 1 6.43 6.23 4.85
N ARG A 2 5.94 7.48 4.86
CA ARG A 2 4.53 7.78 5.19
C ARG A 2 3.75 7.88 3.87
N LEU A 3 2.62 7.19 3.80
CA LEU A 3 1.74 7.20 2.64
C LEU A 3 0.68 8.27 2.82
N SER A 4 0.39 8.98 1.75
CA SER A 4 -0.65 10.01 1.71
C SER A 4 -1.46 9.83 0.43
N LYS A 5 -2.71 10.30 0.43
CA LYS A 5 -3.51 10.35 -0.79
C LYS A 5 -2.97 11.44 -1.73
N GLY A 6 -2.89 11.14 -3.02
CA GLY A 6 -2.59 12.13 -4.05
C GLY A 6 -3.62 13.28 -4.07
N PRO A 7 -3.24 14.45 -4.61
CA PRO A 7 -4.09 15.63 -4.69
C PRO A 7 -5.22 15.44 -5.72
N ASP A 8 -5.06 14.58 -6.72
CA ASP A 8 -6.19 14.20 -7.58
C ASP A 8 -7.11 13.23 -6.82
N ILE A 9 -8.25 13.76 -6.40
CA ILE A 9 -9.27 13.00 -5.67
C ILE A 9 -9.97 11.96 -6.55
N ASN A 10 -9.89 12.09 -7.87
CA ASN A 10 -10.58 11.22 -8.83
C ASN A 10 -9.81 9.94 -9.09
N GLU A 11 -8.48 9.98 -8.99
CA GLU A 11 -7.63 8.81 -9.24
C GLU A 11 -7.39 7.97 -7.99
N GLY A 12 -7.42 8.60 -6.81
CA GLY A 12 -7.27 7.89 -5.53
C GLY A 12 -5.87 7.31 -5.29
N TRP A 13 -4.88 7.64 -6.14
CA TRP A 13 -3.53 7.10 -6.04
C TRP A 13 -2.84 7.49 -4.73
N LEU A 14 -2.03 6.58 -4.21
CA LEU A 14 -1.19 6.83 -3.05
C LEU A 14 0.15 7.41 -3.51
N ILE A 15 0.58 8.43 -2.80
CA ILE A 15 1.88 9.08 -2.97
C ILE A 15 2.74 8.89 -1.73
N THR A 16 4.04 9.03 -1.93
CA THR A 16 5.02 9.17 -0.85
C THR A 16 5.64 10.56 -0.88
N GLY A 17 5.93 11.12 0.30
CA GLY A 17 6.50 12.47 0.38
C GLY A 17 5.53 13.55 -0.13
N ALA A 18 6.01 14.79 -0.22
CA ALA A 18 5.28 15.94 -0.78
C ALA A 18 4.03 16.44 -0.01
N GLY A 19 4.03 16.40 1.33
CA GLY A 19 3.18 17.29 2.13
C GLY A 19 1.71 16.88 2.33
N GLY A 20 1.26 15.74 1.80
CA GLY A 20 -0.06 15.19 2.13
C GLY A 20 -0.11 14.65 3.57
N THR A 21 -1.26 14.79 4.25
CA THR A 21 -1.46 14.22 5.58
C THR A 21 -1.28 12.70 5.53
N ALA A 22 -0.41 12.18 6.40
CA ALA A 22 -0.16 10.75 6.50
C ALA A 22 -1.48 10.00 6.77
N THR A 23 -1.71 8.95 6.00
CA THR A 23 -2.92 8.14 6.09
C THR A 23 -2.68 6.96 7.01
N THR A 24 -3.55 6.78 7.99
CA THR A 24 -3.61 5.57 8.81
C THR A 24 -4.49 4.54 8.10
N PHE A 25 -4.04 3.28 8.10
CA PHE A 25 -4.75 2.17 7.49
C PHE A 25 -5.11 1.11 8.51
N ASN A 26 -6.22 0.42 8.29
CA ASN A 26 -6.54 -0.84 8.95
C ASN A 26 -5.97 -1.99 8.13
N ILE A 27 -5.05 -2.75 8.70
CA ILE A 27 -4.46 -3.93 8.06
C ILE A 27 -5.10 -5.18 8.67
N THR A 28 -5.77 -5.97 7.85
CA THR A 28 -6.38 -7.25 8.25
C THR A 28 -5.60 -8.39 7.62
N PHE A 29 -5.17 -9.33 8.46
CA PHE A 29 -4.55 -10.57 8.01
C PHE A 29 -5.58 -11.46 7.32
N ASP A 30 -5.18 -12.06 6.20
CA ASP A 30 -5.99 -13.01 5.43
C ASP A 30 -5.41 -14.42 5.53
N SER A 31 -4.16 -14.58 5.10
CA SER A 31 -3.46 -15.87 5.06
C SER A 31 -1.93 -15.68 5.05
N GLN A 32 -1.15 -16.76 5.16
CA GLN A 32 0.31 -16.68 5.02
C GLN A 32 0.87 -17.85 4.21
N THR A 33 1.97 -17.55 3.52
CA THR A 33 2.88 -18.55 2.94
C THR A 33 4.23 -18.44 3.64
N THR A 34 5.18 -19.33 3.36
CA THR A 34 6.49 -19.37 4.01
C THR A 34 7.21 -18.02 4.04
N ASN A 35 7.05 -17.20 2.99
CA ASN A 35 7.79 -15.94 2.85
C ASN A 35 6.90 -14.69 2.74
N ARG A 36 5.58 -14.82 2.86
CA ARG A 36 4.65 -13.71 2.61
C ARG A 36 3.41 -13.76 3.50
N LEU A 37 3.05 -12.61 4.05
CA LEU A 37 1.75 -12.38 4.68
C LEU A 37 0.79 -11.84 3.62
N HIS A 38 -0.39 -12.44 3.50
CA HIS A 38 -1.46 -11.93 2.67
C HIS A 38 -2.38 -11.08 3.54
N VAL A 39 -2.63 -9.85 3.10
CA VAL A 39 -3.36 -8.85 3.88
C VAL A 39 -4.34 -8.08 3.02
N ARG A 40 -5.36 -7.54 3.70
CA ARG A 40 -6.22 -6.48 3.18
C ARG A 40 -5.86 -5.20 3.90
N ILE A 41 -5.68 -4.11 3.16
CA ILE A 41 -5.33 -2.80 3.71
C ILE A 41 -6.49 -1.86 3.39
N LYS A 42 -7.21 -1.40 4.41
CA LYS A 42 -8.35 -0.48 4.28
C LYS A 42 -8.02 0.91 4.78
N GLY A 43 -8.67 1.91 4.20
CA GLY A 43 -8.64 3.27 4.74
C GLY A 43 -9.30 3.35 6.11
N THR A 44 -9.10 4.49 6.77
CA THR A 44 -9.72 4.83 8.06
C THR A 44 -10.57 6.10 7.91
N GLY A 45 -11.43 6.40 8.90
CA GLY A 45 -12.25 7.61 8.88
C GLY A 45 -13.17 7.72 7.65
N GLY A 46 -13.09 8.85 6.94
CA GLY A 46 -13.88 9.11 5.73
C GLY A 46 -13.59 8.16 4.56
N ASP A 47 -12.45 7.45 4.60
CA ASP A 47 -12.06 6.45 3.60
C ASP A 47 -12.25 5.01 4.10
N SER A 48 -13.02 4.79 5.17
CA SER A 48 -13.29 3.46 5.73
C SER A 48 -13.99 2.48 4.76
N ASN A 49 -14.64 3.00 3.72
CA ASN A 49 -15.23 2.22 2.64
C ASN A 49 -14.28 2.01 1.44
N ARG A 50 -13.02 2.42 1.55
CA ARG A 50 -12.00 2.25 0.52
C ARG A 50 -10.91 1.29 0.97
N GLN A 51 -10.24 0.67 0.00
CA GLN A 51 -9.13 -0.22 0.23
C GLN A 51 -7.99 0.03 -0.73
N VAL A 52 -6.80 -0.37 -0.32
CA VAL A 52 -5.59 -0.23 -1.12
C VAL A 52 -5.58 -1.33 -2.17
N GLU A 53 -5.51 -0.93 -3.44
CA GLU A 53 -5.47 -1.82 -4.59
C GLU A 53 -4.42 -1.34 -5.61
N ILE A 54 -4.17 -2.18 -6.60
CA ILE A 54 -3.35 -1.85 -7.77
C ILE A 54 -4.30 -1.63 -8.95
N SER A 55 -4.24 -0.46 -9.58
CA SER A 55 -5.02 -0.19 -10.79
C SER A 55 -4.52 -1.00 -11.99
N ARG A 56 -5.29 -0.96 -13.09
CA ARG A 56 -4.92 -1.61 -14.36
C ARG A 56 -3.58 -1.11 -14.93
N ASN A 57 -3.24 0.15 -14.70
CA ASN A 57 -1.97 0.76 -15.10
C ASN A 57 -0.88 0.68 -13.99
N GLY A 58 -1.10 -0.17 -12.98
CA GLY A 58 -0.08 -0.55 -12.01
C GLY A 58 0.07 0.40 -10.82
N TYR A 59 -0.74 1.45 -10.70
CA TYR A 59 -0.64 2.41 -9.59
C TYR A 59 -1.32 1.87 -8.33
N LEU A 60 -0.61 1.97 -7.20
CA LEU A 60 -1.17 1.69 -5.88
C LEU A 60 -2.06 2.87 -5.46
N GLY A 61 -3.31 2.59 -5.13
CA GLY A 61 -4.30 3.62 -4.80
C GLY A 61 -5.34 3.13 -3.81
N LEU A 62 -6.13 4.08 -3.30
CA LEU A 62 -7.22 3.88 -2.35
C LEU A 62 -8.56 3.97 -3.09
N TYR A 63 -9.10 2.82 -3.48
CA TYR A 63 -10.28 2.71 -4.32
C TYR A 63 -11.50 2.25 -3.53
N ARG A 64 -12.70 2.61 -4.00
CA ARG A 64 -13.95 2.04 -3.49
C ARG A 64 -14.07 0.63 -4.04
N GLY A 65 -13.82 -0.36 -3.18
CA GLY A 65 -13.73 -1.76 -3.59
C GLY A 65 -15.03 -2.54 -3.36
N ASP A 66 -15.29 -3.49 -4.26
CA ASP A 66 -16.16 -4.64 -4.01
C ASP A 66 -15.41 -5.72 -3.19
N SER A 67 -16.13 -6.70 -2.65
CA SER A 67 -15.59 -7.75 -1.76
C SER A 67 -14.58 -8.71 -2.42
N ASN A 68 -14.45 -8.71 -3.75
CA ASN A 68 -13.64 -9.66 -4.52
C ASN A 68 -12.23 -9.17 -4.88
N VAL A 69 -11.72 -8.17 -4.18
CA VAL A 69 -10.41 -7.60 -4.52
C VAL A 69 -9.28 -8.48 -4.02
N ASP A 70 -8.28 -8.58 -4.91
CA ASP A 70 -7.02 -9.27 -4.71
C ASP A 70 -6.31 -8.84 -3.44
N VAL A 71 -5.83 -9.82 -2.67
CA VAL A 71 -5.05 -9.57 -1.46
C VAL A 71 -3.65 -9.06 -1.81
N LEU A 72 -3.17 -8.08 -1.05
CA LEU A 72 -1.79 -7.63 -1.13
C LEU A 72 -0.90 -8.57 -0.33
N LYS A 73 0.36 -8.68 -0.75
CA LYS A 73 1.36 -9.52 -0.08
C LYS A 73 2.41 -8.62 0.57
N LEU A 74 2.65 -8.82 1.86
CA LEU A 74 3.79 -8.26 2.56
C LEU A 74 4.90 -9.31 2.54
N GLU A 75 6.04 -8.97 1.95
CA GLU A 75 7.29 -9.72 2.08
C GLU A 75 8.09 -9.11 3.23
N PRO A 76 8.17 -9.79 4.38
CA PRO A 76 8.93 -9.29 5.52
C PRO A 76 10.42 -9.22 5.20
N LEU A 77 11.05 -8.10 5.58
CA LEU A 77 12.50 -7.92 5.53
C LEU A 77 13.10 -7.92 6.94
N GLU A 78 12.41 -7.28 7.89
CA GLU A 78 12.83 -7.19 9.28
C GLU A 78 11.61 -7.03 10.20
N TRP A 79 11.64 -7.71 11.35
CA TRP A 79 10.64 -7.59 12.41
C TRP A 79 11.27 -7.01 13.67
N THR A 80 10.56 -6.09 14.30
CA THR A 80 10.78 -5.71 15.69
C THR A 80 9.50 -5.96 16.49
N GLU A 81 9.53 -5.66 17.79
CA GLU A 81 8.33 -5.74 18.64
C GLU A 81 7.15 -4.91 18.11
N ASN A 82 7.44 -3.76 17.49
CA ASN A 82 6.41 -2.77 17.11
C ASN A 82 6.39 -2.43 15.62
N THR A 83 7.36 -2.92 14.84
CA THR A 83 7.48 -2.60 13.43
C THR A 83 7.72 -3.81 12.55
N LEU A 84 7.19 -3.72 11.32
CA LEU A 84 7.50 -4.60 10.21
C LEU A 84 8.08 -3.76 9.08
N THR A 85 9.36 -3.97 8.78
CA THR A 85 9.97 -3.51 7.53
C THR A 85 9.67 -4.54 6.44
N CYS A 86 9.06 -4.14 5.34
CA CYS A 86 8.60 -5.06 4.30
C CYS A 86 8.62 -4.45 2.90
N ARG A 87 8.56 -5.32 1.89
CA ARG A 87 8.10 -4.93 0.54
C ARG A 87 6.60 -5.23 0.43
N ILE A 88 5.87 -4.34 -0.22
CA ILE A 88 4.49 -4.59 -0.63
C ILE A 88 4.51 -5.17 -2.04
N ARG A 89 3.71 -6.20 -2.28
CA ARG A 89 3.54 -6.83 -3.59
C ARG A 89 2.07 -7.02 -3.94
N ASP A 90 1.78 -7.01 -5.24
CA ASP A 90 0.46 -7.37 -5.75
C ASP A 90 0.19 -8.89 -5.64
N HIS A 91 -1.00 -9.33 -6.09
CA HIS A 91 -1.38 -10.74 -6.09
C HIS A 91 -0.54 -11.61 -7.03
N LEU A 92 0.03 -11.02 -8.09
CA LEU A 92 0.95 -11.70 -9.01
C LEU A 92 2.39 -11.76 -8.46
N GLY A 93 2.69 -10.98 -7.42
CA GLY A 93 4.00 -10.90 -6.78
C GLY A 93 4.90 -9.79 -7.31
N HIS A 94 4.40 -8.86 -8.12
CA HIS A 94 5.16 -7.67 -8.51
C HIS A 94 5.40 -6.76 -7.32
N THR A 95 6.63 -6.29 -7.15
CA THR A 95 7.02 -5.35 -6.09
C THR A 95 6.47 -3.96 -6.38
N VAL A 96 5.90 -3.32 -5.36
CA VAL A 96 5.55 -1.89 -5.38
C VAL A 96 6.83 -1.05 -5.36
N LYS A 97 6.89 -0.08 -6.25
CA LYS A 97 8.04 0.77 -6.55
C LYS A 97 7.67 2.23 -6.39
N ILE A 98 8.68 3.08 -6.24
CA ILE A 98 8.58 4.53 -6.26
C ILE A 98 8.77 5.01 -7.69
N ALA A 99 7.72 5.60 -8.28
CA ALA A 99 7.77 6.23 -9.59
C ALA A 99 7.97 7.75 -9.41
N TYR A 100 9.14 8.25 -9.78
CA TYR A 100 9.48 9.68 -9.71
C TYR A 100 8.97 10.40 -10.96
N GLU A 101 7.69 10.80 -10.92
CA GLU A 101 7.07 11.64 -11.95
C GLU A 101 6.90 13.08 -11.42
N TRP A 102 5.89 13.82 -11.91
CA TRP A 102 5.52 15.12 -11.33
C TRP A 102 5.12 15.00 -9.85
N GLN A 103 4.62 13.83 -9.45
CA GLN A 103 4.49 13.41 -8.05
C GLN A 103 5.19 12.08 -7.84
N VAL A 104 5.49 11.76 -6.58
CA VAL A 104 6.16 10.52 -6.22
C VAL A 104 5.09 9.46 -5.93
N TYR A 105 4.61 8.83 -7.00
CA TYR A 105 3.59 7.79 -6.96
C TYR A 105 4.17 6.42 -6.61
N LEU A 106 3.27 5.50 -6.28
CA LEU A 106 3.58 4.09 -6.10
C LEU A 106 3.06 3.27 -7.28
N ASN A 107 3.92 2.46 -7.88
CA ASN A 107 3.59 1.68 -9.08
C ASN A 107 4.25 0.29 -9.06
N VAL A 108 3.66 -0.74 -9.67
CA VAL A 108 4.27 -2.09 -9.75
C VAL A 108 5.00 -2.37 -11.07
N GLN A 109 4.77 -1.56 -12.11
CA GLN A 109 5.33 -1.70 -13.45
C GLN A 109 6.58 -0.83 -13.68
N ALA A 110 6.66 0.34 -13.03
CA ALA A 110 7.76 1.30 -13.22
C ALA A 110 8.28 1.86 -11.89
N GLY A 111 9.53 2.34 -11.89
CA GLY A 111 10.17 2.98 -10.74
C GLY A 111 11.25 2.13 -10.07
N GLU A 112 11.64 2.54 -8.86
CA GLU A 112 12.64 1.85 -8.03
C GLU A 112 11.97 1.08 -6.88
N ASP A 113 12.48 -0.10 -6.54
CA ASP A 113 11.91 -0.92 -5.47
C ASP A 113 11.77 -0.16 -4.14
N ALA A 114 10.58 -0.22 -3.56
CA ALA A 114 10.26 0.50 -2.32
C ALA A 114 10.28 -0.42 -1.10
N THR A 115 10.74 0.11 0.03
CA THR A 115 10.61 -0.53 1.35
C THR A 115 9.67 0.29 2.24
N PHE A 116 8.78 -0.42 2.92
CA PHE A 116 7.75 0.16 3.78
C PHE A 116 8.00 -0.25 5.22
N ILE A 117 7.63 0.63 6.16
CA ILE A 117 7.63 0.33 7.59
C ILE A 117 6.18 0.42 8.04
N ILE A 118 5.64 -0.69 8.51
CA ILE A 118 4.35 -0.75 9.19
C ILE A 118 4.63 -0.67 10.69
N THR A 119 4.03 0.31 11.35
CA THR A 119 4.15 0.49 12.81
C THR A 119 2.80 0.21 13.45
N ARG A 120 2.79 -0.63 14.49
CA ARG A 120 1.59 -0.85 15.29
C ARG A 120 1.25 0.44 16.03
N GLN A 121 0.05 0.98 15.81
CA GLN A 121 -0.49 2.06 16.64
C GLN A 121 -0.90 1.45 17.99
N GLN A 122 -0.47 2.08 19.09
CA GLN A 122 -0.85 1.72 20.46
C GLN A 122 -2.19 2.35 20.83
#